data_AF-A0A550H6V5-F1
#
_entry.id   AF-A0A550H6V5-F1
#
_cell.length_a   1.000
_cell.length_b   1.000
_cell.length_c   1.000
_cell.angle_alpha   90.00
_cell.angle_beta   90.00
_cell.angle_gamma   90.00
#
_symmetry.space_group_name_H-M   'P 1'
#
loop_
_entity.id
_entity.type
_entity.pdbx_description
1 polymer ?
#
loop_
_entity_poly.entity_id
_entity_poly.type
_entity_poly.pdbx_seq_one_letter_code
_entity_poly.pdbx_strand_id
1 'polypeptide(L)'
;YPVHLHLERVAGGDLCAQQFGDPLPPETISSIQQSQTCLKGPVGETAADVIVKLRILFDLYAGIRPIKSYPNTPALHDNVDILFVRENTEGLYKGLEFALDADTMVCMRVITRQASRRIAEYAFQAADNRGRAKKVTVVHKSNVMRKTDGLFAQTCRDVGAHYPHIQLEEMYVDAAAMQLIKSPHSFDVIVTTNMFGDILSDEASVLIGGLGMAPGANIGDTFALFEPIHGTAPLIAGKGVANPISMILASSLMLNWLGQTYSDPDCLRASQRIETAVNKTLQQGILTQDLGGDIQTQDFGVAVATQILKGGNI
;
A
#
# COMPACT_ATOMS: atom_id res chain seq x y z
N TYR A 1 25.13 -12.60 -1.53
CA TYR A 1 24.83 -11.35 -2.24
C TYR A 1 24.54 -10.30 -1.19
N PRO A 2 25.51 -9.44 -0.85
CA PRO A 2 25.35 -8.66 0.36
C PRO A 2 24.61 -7.36 0.04
N VAL A 3 23.27 -7.38 0.22
CA VAL A 3 22.54 -6.13 0.45
C VAL A 3 22.98 -5.62 1.82
N HIS A 4 23.64 -4.47 1.85
CA HIS A 4 24.12 -3.85 3.07
C HIS A 4 23.12 -2.81 3.55
N LEU A 5 22.30 -3.16 4.54
CA LEU A 5 21.37 -2.24 5.18
C LEU A 5 21.90 -1.80 6.54
N HIS A 6 21.95 -0.50 6.77
CA HIS A 6 22.06 0.08 8.11
C HIS A 6 20.64 0.34 8.63
N LEU A 7 20.20 -0.45 9.62
CA LEU A 7 18.87 -0.34 10.20
C LEU A 7 18.90 0.49 11.47
N GLU A 8 18.37 1.71 11.39
CA GLU A 8 18.14 2.56 12.55
C GLU A 8 16.69 2.39 13.05
N ARG A 9 16.52 2.15 14.35
CA ARG A 9 15.20 1.99 14.96
C ARG A 9 14.78 3.31 15.58
N VAL A 10 13.59 3.77 15.21
CA VAL A 10 12.97 4.99 15.74
C VAL A 10 11.62 4.68 16.38
N ALA A 11 11.21 5.49 17.35
CA ALA A 11 9.93 5.33 18.04
C ALA A 11 8.82 6.13 17.34
N GLY A 12 7.62 5.55 17.27
CA GLY A 12 6.44 6.24 16.77
C GLY A 12 5.16 5.49 17.12
N GLY A 13 4.03 6.21 17.17
CA GLY A 13 2.72 5.66 17.47
C GLY A 13 2.33 5.76 18.95
N ASP A 14 1.34 4.96 19.35
CA ASP A 14 0.65 5.10 20.65
C ASP A 14 1.58 5.01 21.86
N LEU A 15 2.54 4.07 21.84
CA LEU A 15 3.53 3.95 22.92
C LEU A 15 4.45 5.16 23.00
N CYS A 16 4.76 5.78 21.86
CA CYS A 16 5.56 6.98 21.79
C CYS A 16 4.78 8.17 22.37
N ALA A 17 3.50 8.31 22.02
CA ALA A 17 2.61 9.32 22.62
C ALA A 17 2.49 9.16 24.14
N GLN A 18 2.35 7.93 24.63
CA GLN A 18 2.27 7.65 26.07
C GLN A 18 3.58 8.00 26.81
N GLN A 19 4.73 7.75 26.20
CA GLN A 19 6.04 7.96 26.83
C GLN A 19 6.54 9.40 26.74
N PHE A 20 6.32 10.06 25.60
CA PHE A 20 6.93 11.35 25.26
C PHE A 20 5.91 12.48 25.08
N GLY A 21 4.61 12.19 25.11
CA GLY A 21 3.55 13.18 24.86
C GLY A 21 3.34 13.52 23.38
N ASP A 22 4.12 12.93 22.47
CA ASP A 22 4.03 13.11 21.02
C ASP A 22 4.12 11.74 20.32
N PRO A 23 3.14 11.36 19.47
CA PRO A 23 3.20 10.11 18.72
C PRO A 23 4.30 10.08 17.64
N LEU A 24 4.84 11.25 17.25
CA LEU A 24 5.92 11.36 16.27
C LEU A 24 6.89 12.51 16.66
N PRO A 25 7.80 12.26 17.62
CA PRO A 25 8.73 13.26 18.12
C PRO A 25 9.65 13.84 17.02
N PRO A 26 10.12 15.09 17.17
CA PRO A 26 11.04 15.72 16.21
C PRO A 26 12.33 14.93 15.94
N GLU A 27 12.86 14.21 16.94
CA GLU A 27 14.05 13.37 16.78
C GLU A 27 13.79 12.18 15.85
N THR A 28 12.61 11.56 15.96
CA THR A 28 12.17 10.49 15.04
C THR A 28 12.05 11.01 13.62
N ILE A 29 11.44 12.19 13.43
CA ILE A 29 11.32 12.81 12.11
C ILE A 29 12.70 13.07 11.52
N SER A 30 13.62 13.63 12.31
CA SER A 30 14.98 13.95 11.89
C SER A 30 15.76 12.70 11.47
N SER A 31 15.63 11.60 12.21
CA SER A 31 16.24 10.32 11.86
C SER A 31 15.66 9.74 10.56
N ILE A 32 14.33 9.76 10.40
CA ILE A 32 13.68 9.33 9.15
C ILE A 32 14.17 10.18 7.96
N GLN A 33 14.31 11.50 8.13
CA GLN A 33 14.82 12.42 7.10
C GLN A 33 16.25 12.13 6.67
N GLN A 34 17.08 11.55 7.54
CA GLN A 34 18.47 11.21 7.24
C GLN A 34 18.63 9.82 6.58
N SER A 35 17.55 9.04 6.54
CA SER A 35 17.51 7.72 5.91
C SER A 35 17.19 7.80 4.41
N GLN A 36 17.44 6.71 3.66
CA GLN A 36 17.01 6.60 2.26
C GLN A 36 15.54 6.20 2.11
N THR A 37 14.98 5.54 3.13
CA THR A 37 13.62 5.00 3.12
C THR A 37 13.19 4.65 4.54
N CYS A 38 11.87 4.61 4.77
CA CYS A 38 11.29 4.15 6.03
C CYS A 38 10.56 2.80 5.83
N LEU A 39 10.73 1.86 6.77
CA LEU A 39 9.90 0.66 6.88
C LEU A 39 9.27 0.66 8.27
N LYS A 40 7.95 0.55 8.36
CA LYS A 40 7.25 0.60 9.65
C LYS A 40 6.19 -0.49 9.82
N GLY A 41 5.97 -0.90 11.07
CA GLY A 41 4.84 -1.72 11.48
C GLY A 41 3.55 -0.91 11.60
N PRO A 42 2.40 -1.55 11.89
CA PRO A 42 1.13 -0.84 12.08
C PRO A 42 1.19 0.14 13.26
N VAL A 43 0.49 1.27 13.12
CA VAL A 43 0.28 2.27 14.19
C VAL A 43 -1.19 2.18 14.64
N GLY A 44 -1.45 2.36 15.93
CA GLY A 44 -2.79 2.25 16.50
C GLY A 44 -3.60 3.53 16.38
N GLU A 45 -4.16 4.01 17.47
CA GLU A 45 -5.09 5.16 17.48
C GLU A 45 -4.45 6.45 16.95
N THR A 46 -3.14 6.59 17.10
CA THR A 46 -2.36 7.74 16.61
C THR A 46 -1.95 7.62 15.13
N ALA A 47 -2.52 6.66 14.38
CA ALA A 47 -2.16 6.42 12.99
C ALA A 47 -2.29 7.67 12.11
N ALA A 48 -3.32 8.51 12.32
CA ALA A 48 -3.46 9.76 11.60
C ALA A 48 -2.30 10.73 11.90
N ASP A 49 -1.99 10.94 13.17
CA ASP A 49 -0.94 11.87 13.63
C ASP A 49 0.48 11.45 13.21
N VAL A 50 0.69 10.15 12.97
CA VAL A 50 1.95 9.61 12.47
C VAL A 50 1.96 9.55 10.94
N ILE A 51 1.06 8.76 10.36
CA ILE A 51 1.14 8.35 8.96
C ILE A 51 0.76 9.50 8.03
N VAL A 52 -0.33 10.23 8.32
CA VAL A 52 -0.74 11.37 7.48
C VAL A 52 0.30 12.49 7.56
N LYS A 53 0.84 12.75 8.76
CA LYS A 53 1.93 13.70 8.96
C LYS A 53 3.17 13.33 8.15
N LEU A 54 3.63 12.08 8.20
CA LEU A 54 4.76 11.61 7.38
C LEU A 54 4.48 11.72 5.88
N ARG A 55 3.28 11.34 5.42
CA ARG A 55 2.91 11.46 4.00
C ARG A 55 2.99 12.90 3.51
N ILE A 56 2.55 13.87 4.30
CA ILE A 56 2.61 15.29 3.95
C ILE A 56 4.06 15.80 4.03
N LEU A 57 4.79 15.50 5.11
CA LEU A 57 6.15 15.99 5.34
C LEU A 57 7.13 15.55 4.25
N PHE A 58 6.96 14.33 3.74
CA PHE A 58 7.83 13.74 2.71
C PHE A 58 7.18 13.74 1.32
N ASP A 59 6.03 14.40 1.14
CA ASP A 59 5.23 14.44 -0.10
C ASP A 59 5.05 13.05 -0.75
N LEU A 60 4.68 12.05 0.07
CA LEU A 60 4.49 10.65 -0.34
C LEU A 60 3.14 10.45 -1.01
N TYR A 61 3.00 11.00 -2.20
CA TYR A 61 1.72 11.19 -2.90
C TYR A 61 1.10 9.94 -3.50
N ALA A 62 1.88 8.91 -3.77
CA ALA A 62 1.40 7.68 -4.39
C ALA A 62 1.34 6.54 -3.36
N GLY A 63 0.13 6.20 -2.93
CA GLY A 63 -0.16 5.02 -2.11
C GLY A 63 -0.32 3.79 -3.01
N ILE A 64 0.68 2.92 -3.01
CA ILE A 64 0.74 1.71 -3.84
C ILE A 64 0.33 0.51 -3.00
N ARG A 65 -0.71 -0.19 -3.46
CA ARG A 65 -1.29 -1.35 -2.77
C ARG A 65 -1.50 -2.49 -3.78
N PRO A 66 -0.52 -3.39 -3.96
CA PRO A 66 -0.70 -4.57 -4.79
C PRO A 66 -1.57 -5.61 -4.08
N ILE A 67 -2.59 -6.09 -4.77
CA ILE A 67 -3.52 -7.12 -4.32
C ILE A 67 -3.31 -8.34 -5.21
N LYS A 68 -2.55 -9.31 -4.71
CA LYS A 68 -2.11 -10.49 -5.45
C LYS A 68 -2.49 -11.78 -4.71
N SER A 69 -3.12 -12.71 -5.42
CA SER A 69 -3.41 -14.05 -4.89
C SER A 69 -2.11 -14.84 -4.71
N TYR A 70 -2.02 -15.55 -3.59
CA TYR A 70 -0.96 -16.50 -3.30
C TYR A 70 -1.55 -17.91 -3.17
N PRO A 71 -0.76 -18.97 -3.42
CA PRO A 71 -1.26 -20.34 -3.34
C PRO A 71 -1.66 -20.71 -1.90
N ASN A 72 -2.64 -21.61 -1.77
CA ASN A 72 -3.12 -22.15 -0.50
C ASN A 72 -3.64 -21.10 0.51
N THR A 73 -4.00 -19.90 0.06
CA THR A 73 -4.70 -18.91 0.90
C THR A 73 -6.22 -19.05 0.74
N PRO A 74 -7.03 -18.63 1.72
CA PRO A 74 -8.50 -18.63 1.61
C PRO A 74 -8.99 -17.48 0.72
N ALA A 75 -8.46 -17.38 -0.49
CA ALA A 75 -8.84 -16.38 -1.48
C ALA A 75 -10.26 -16.65 -2.00
N LEU A 76 -11.05 -15.58 -2.18
CA LEU A 76 -12.37 -15.69 -2.81
C LEU A 76 -12.27 -15.96 -4.31
N HIS A 77 -11.17 -15.53 -4.91
CA HIS A 77 -10.86 -15.72 -6.33
C HIS A 77 -9.39 -16.11 -6.51
N ASP A 78 -9.16 -17.10 -7.36
CA ASP A 78 -7.81 -17.48 -7.75
C ASP A 78 -7.21 -16.45 -8.72
N ASN A 79 -5.89 -16.31 -8.73
CA ASN A 79 -5.15 -15.51 -9.73
C ASN A 79 -5.57 -14.03 -9.83
N VAL A 80 -5.99 -13.41 -8.72
CA VAL A 80 -6.16 -11.95 -8.64
C VAL A 80 -4.79 -11.31 -8.64
N ASP A 81 -4.61 -10.25 -9.42
CA ASP A 81 -3.41 -9.41 -9.41
C ASP A 81 -3.79 -8.02 -9.92
N ILE A 82 -4.10 -7.15 -8.96
CA ILE A 82 -4.57 -5.77 -9.15
C ILE A 82 -3.60 -4.85 -8.43
N LEU A 83 -3.20 -3.75 -9.09
CA LEU A 83 -2.44 -2.69 -8.46
C LEU A 83 -3.32 -1.48 -8.19
N PHE A 84 -3.51 -1.14 -6.92
CA PHE A 84 -4.11 0.14 -6.55
C PHE A 84 -3.04 1.23 -6.48
N VAL A 85 -3.34 2.36 -7.11
CA VAL A 85 -2.56 3.60 -7.11
C VAL A 85 -3.47 4.69 -6.53
N ARG A 86 -3.34 4.89 -5.22
CA ARG A 86 -4.15 5.81 -4.41
C ARG A 86 -3.45 7.16 -4.28
N GLU A 87 -4.16 8.24 -4.60
CA GLU A 87 -3.72 9.59 -4.25
C GLU A 87 -3.66 9.73 -2.71
N ASN A 88 -2.56 10.23 -2.15
CA ASN A 88 -2.25 10.04 -0.73
C ASN A 88 -2.01 11.33 0.08
N THR A 89 -2.21 12.51 -0.53
CA THR A 89 -1.86 13.83 0.02
C THR A 89 -3.02 14.81 0.12
N GLU A 90 -4.14 14.56 -0.57
CA GLU A 90 -5.32 15.43 -0.53
C GLU A 90 -6.62 14.63 -0.31
N GLY A 91 -7.75 15.17 -0.79
CA GLY A 91 -9.09 14.67 -0.51
C GLY A 91 -9.59 15.10 0.86
N LEU A 92 -10.30 14.18 1.53
CA LEU A 92 -10.82 14.37 2.90
C LEU A 92 -9.73 14.15 3.97
N TYR A 93 -8.62 13.51 3.60
CA TYR A 93 -7.52 13.18 4.52
C TYR A 93 -6.66 14.40 4.88
N LYS A 94 -6.98 15.58 4.32
CA LYS A 94 -6.40 16.84 4.81
C LYS A 94 -6.90 17.24 6.20
N GLY A 95 -7.94 16.57 6.72
CA GLY A 95 -8.47 16.85 8.07
C GLY A 95 -9.04 18.26 8.22
N LEU A 96 -9.50 18.87 7.13
CA LEU A 96 -10.07 20.21 7.14
C LEU A 96 -11.53 20.12 7.61
N GLU A 97 -11.69 20.00 8.93
CA GLU A 97 -12.97 19.83 9.60
C GLU A 97 -13.22 20.95 10.60
N PHE A 98 -14.46 21.44 10.67
CA PHE A 98 -14.84 22.49 11.62
C PHE A 98 -16.32 22.40 12.00
N ALA A 99 -16.61 22.78 13.24
CA ALA A 99 -17.97 22.96 13.72
C ALA A 99 -18.53 24.28 13.19
N LEU A 100 -19.70 24.23 12.54
CA LEU A 100 -20.47 25.43 12.23
C LEU A 100 -21.28 25.87 13.46
N ASP A 101 -21.81 24.90 14.20
CA ASP A 101 -22.48 25.04 15.49
C ASP A 101 -22.34 23.73 16.30
N ALA A 102 -23.07 23.60 17.41
CA ALA A 102 -22.98 22.43 18.30
C ALA A 102 -23.44 21.11 17.65
N ASP A 103 -24.29 21.17 16.62
CA ASP A 103 -24.93 20.00 16.00
C ASP A 103 -24.52 19.81 14.53
N THR A 104 -23.68 20.71 13.99
CA THR A 104 -23.28 20.73 12.59
C THR A 104 -21.76 20.74 12.43
N MET A 105 -21.23 19.67 11.84
CA MET A 105 -19.83 19.55 11.45
C MET A 105 -19.68 19.64 9.93
N VAL A 106 -18.66 20.36 9.46
CA VAL A 106 -18.33 20.52 8.05
C VAL A 106 -16.96 19.90 7.80
N CYS A 107 -16.85 19.14 6.71
CA CYS A 107 -15.58 18.59 6.23
C CYS A 107 -15.32 19.08 4.80
N MET A 108 -14.12 19.61 4.54
CA MET A 108 -13.73 20.10 3.22
C MET A 108 -12.93 19.06 2.44
N ARG A 109 -13.48 18.59 1.31
CA ARG A 109 -12.77 17.78 0.33
C ARG A 109 -11.96 18.68 -0.61
N VAL A 110 -10.65 18.49 -0.66
CA VAL A 110 -9.75 19.23 -1.57
C VAL A 110 -9.23 18.31 -2.66
N ILE A 111 -9.43 18.67 -3.93
CA ILE A 111 -8.84 17.98 -5.08
C ILE A 111 -8.15 19.02 -5.97
N THR A 112 -6.90 18.77 -6.33
CA THR A 112 -6.09 19.64 -7.18
C THR A 112 -5.68 18.94 -8.47
N ARG A 113 -5.54 19.73 -9.54
CA ARG A 113 -5.05 19.22 -10.83
C ARG A 113 -3.62 18.68 -10.70
N GLN A 114 -2.78 19.30 -9.86
CA GLN A 114 -1.40 18.88 -9.66
C GLN A 114 -1.31 17.48 -9.07
N ALA A 115 -2.01 17.21 -7.95
CA ALA A 115 -2.01 15.90 -7.33
C ALA A 115 -2.69 14.85 -8.22
N SER A 116 -3.80 15.20 -8.87
CA SER A 116 -4.50 14.33 -9.83
C SER A 116 -3.60 13.95 -11.03
N ARG A 117 -2.77 14.88 -11.53
CA ARG A 117 -1.85 14.61 -12.64
C ARG A 117 -0.76 13.63 -12.23
N ARG A 118 -0.03 13.91 -11.14
CA ARG A 118 1.10 13.05 -10.72
C ARG A 118 0.67 11.63 -10.37
N ILE A 119 -0.50 11.46 -9.74
CA ILE A 119 -1.00 10.12 -9.41
C ILE A 119 -1.45 9.35 -10.66
N ALA A 120 -2.03 10.05 -11.65
CA ALA A 120 -2.36 9.45 -12.93
C ALA A 120 -1.09 9.06 -13.70
N GLU A 121 -0.09 9.95 -13.78
CA GLU A 121 1.20 9.67 -14.44
C GLU A 121 1.85 8.43 -13.83
N TYR A 122 1.88 8.33 -12.49
CA TYR A 122 2.36 7.14 -11.79
C TYR A 122 1.57 5.88 -12.18
N ALA A 123 0.23 5.96 -12.21
CA ALA A 123 -0.62 4.81 -12.54
C ALA A 123 -0.41 4.31 -13.97
N PHE A 124 -0.32 5.22 -14.95
CA PHE A 124 -0.05 4.85 -16.34
C PHE A 124 1.36 4.27 -16.51
N GLN A 125 2.37 4.85 -15.88
CA GLN A 125 3.73 4.29 -15.89
C GLN A 125 3.78 2.90 -15.24
N ALA A 126 3.08 2.72 -14.12
CA ALA A 126 2.98 1.42 -13.45
C ALA A 126 2.28 0.39 -14.34
N ALA A 127 1.20 0.76 -15.03
CA ALA A 127 0.51 -0.13 -15.97
C ALA A 127 1.42 -0.57 -17.14
N ASP A 128 2.25 0.34 -17.66
CA ASP A 128 3.17 0.01 -18.75
C ASP A 128 4.27 -0.96 -18.29
N ASN A 129 4.80 -0.75 -17.09
CA ASN A 129 5.89 -1.53 -16.52
C ASN A 129 5.48 -2.95 -16.07
N ARG A 130 4.18 -3.21 -15.85
CA ARG A 130 3.70 -4.52 -15.39
C ARG A 130 3.78 -5.61 -16.47
N GLY A 131 3.97 -5.26 -17.75
CA GLY A 131 4.13 -6.22 -18.85
C GLY A 131 2.92 -7.13 -19.11
N ARG A 132 1.70 -6.70 -18.72
CA ARG A 132 0.46 -7.49 -18.79
C ARG A 132 -0.68 -6.79 -19.53
N ALA A 133 -1.87 -6.69 -18.93
CA ALA A 133 -3.10 -6.22 -19.56
C ALA A 133 -3.04 -4.77 -20.05
N LYS A 134 -2.07 -3.96 -19.58
CA LYS A 134 -1.89 -2.55 -19.95
C LYS A 134 -3.21 -1.79 -19.85
N LYS A 135 -3.86 -1.88 -18.70
CA LYS A 135 -5.16 -1.27 -18.45
C LYS A 135 -5.15 -0.43 -17.17
N VAL A 136 -5.66 0.80 -17.26
CA VAL A 136 -5.87 1.71 -16.13
C VAL A 136 -7.36 1.98 -15.99
N THR A 137 -7.91 1.69 -14.81
CA THR A 137 -9.29 2.03 -14.45
C THR A 137 -9.29 3.21 -13.48
N VAL A 138 -9.83 4.35 -13.91
CA VAL A 138 -9.98 5.56 -13.10
C VAL A 138 -11.29 5.45 -12.32
N VAL A 139 -11.20 5.40 -10.99
CA VAL A 139 -12.37 5.26 -10.13
C VAL A 139 -12.71 6.57 -9.44
N HIS A 140 -13.95 7.05 -9.61
CA HIS A 140 -14.42 8.35 -9.11
C HIS A 140 -15.95 8.35 -8.89
N LYS A 141 -16.55 9.47 -8.50
CA LYS A 141 -18.01 9.63 -8.37
C LYS A 141 -18.47 10.98 -8.93
N SER A 142 -18.00 11.31 -10.14
CA SER A 142 -18.22 12.62 -10.77
C SER A 142 -19.67 12.88 -11.21
N ASN A 143 -20.52 11.87 -11.25
CA ASN A 143 -21.97 12.05 -11.44
C ASN A 143 -22.62 12.84 -10.29
N VAL A 144 -22.09 12.67 -9.07
CA VAL A 144 -22.50 13.41 -7.86
C VAL A 144 -21.54 14.58 -7.61
N MET A 145 -20.24 14.28 -7.48
CA MET A 145 -19.20 15.27 -7.19
C MET A 145 -18.63 15.88 -8.48
N ARG A 146 -19.49 16.63 -9.19
CA ARG A 146 -19.19 17.15 -10.53
C ARG A 146 -17.93 18.02 -10.62
N LYS A 147 -17.54 18.70 -9.54
CA LYS A 147 -16.37 19.58 -9.51
C LYS A 147 -15.09 18.85 -9.09
N THR A 148 -15.06 18.25 -7.90
CA THR A 148 -13.86 17.60 -7.36
C THR A 148 -13.50 16.37 -8.19
N ASP A 149 -14.45 15.44 -8.34
CA ASP A 149 -14.20 14.19 -9.07
C ASP A 149 -14.24 14.39 -10.58
N GLY A 150 -14.97 15.41 -11.04
CA GLY A 150 -14.88 15.86 -12.43
C GLY A 150 -13.48 16.34 -12.78
N LEU A 151 -12.83 17.13 -11.91
CA LEU A 151 -11.44 17.55 -12.11
C LEU A 151 -10.46 16.37 -12.09
N PHE A 152 -10.61 15.46 -11.12
CA PHE A 152 -9.78 14.26 -11.03
C PHE A 152 -9.89 13.39 -12.29
N ALA A 153 -11.12 13.01 -12.68
CA ALA A 153 -11.37 12.18 -13.85
C ALA A 153 -10.89 12.84 -15.15
N GLN A 154 -11.15 14.13 -15.33
CA GLN A 154 -10.67 14.87 -16.50
C GLN A 154 -9.14 14.87 -16.56
N THR A 155 -8.46 15.12 -15.43
CA THR A 155 -7.00 15.12 -15.39
C THR A 155 -6.42 13.74 -15.71
N CYS A 156 -7.04 12.66 -15.22
CA CYS A 156 -6.63 11.30 -15.56
C CYS A 156 -6.80 11.00 -17.05
N ARG A 157 -7.90 11.47 -17.68
CA ARG A 157 -8.08 11.40 -19.15
C ARG A 157 -6.99 12.15 -19.90
N ASP A 158 -6.70 13.38 -19.48
CA ASP A 158 -5.67 14.22 -20.12
C ASP A 158 -4.29 13.55 -20.07
N VAL A 159 -3.95 12.91 -18.94
CA VAL A 159 -2.72 12.10 -18.83
C VAL A 159 -2.79 10.87 -19.73
N GLY A 160 -3.89 10.13 -19.71
CA GLY A 160 -4.08 8.91 -20.50
C GLY A 160 -3.98 9.13 -22.01
N ALA A 161 -4.28 10.33 -22.51
CA ALA A 161 -4.08 10.69 -23.92
C ALA A 161 -2.61 10.59 -24.37
N HIS A 162 -1.64 10.66 -23.44
CA HIS A 162 -0.21 10.46 -23.70
C HIS A 162 0.22 8.97 -23.70
N TYR A 163 -0.68 8.05 -23.32
CA TYR A 163 -0.44 6.61 -23.25
C TYR A 163 -1.44 5.84 -24.14
N PRO A 164 -1.45 6.06 -25.47
CA PRO A 164 -2.47 5.50 -26.37
C PRO A 164 -2.47 3.96 -26.44
N HIS A 165 -1.39 3.31 -26.01
CA HIS A 165 -1.24 1.86 -25.93
C HIS A 165 -1.79 1.25 -24.63
N ILE A 166 -2.23 2.08 -23.68
CA ILE A 166 -2.82 1.65 -22.41
C ILE A 166 -4.34 1.85 -22.49
N GLN A 167 -5.10 0.79 -22.24
CA GLN A 167 -6.55 0.87 -22.19
C GLN A 167 -6.98 1.70 -20.98
N LEU A 168 -7.66 2.82 -21.23
CA LEU A 168 -8.28 3.64 -20.20
C LEU A 168 -9.77 3.29 -20.03
N GLU A 169 -10.18 3.03 -18.80
CA GLU A 169 -11.58 2.88 -18.40
C GLU A 169 -11.89 3.84 -17.24
N GLU A 170 -13.12 4.36 -17.18
CA GLU A 170 -13.65 5.12 -16.05
C GLU A 170 -14.78 4.33 -15.40
N MET A 171 -14.79 4.28 -14.06
CA MET A 171 -15.82 3.58 -13.30
C MET A 171 -16.26 4.38 -12.09
N TYR A 172 -17.56 4.34 -11.78
CA TYR A 172 -18.04 4.92 -10.52
C TYR A 172 -17.66 4.05 -9.32
N VAL A 173 -17.32 4.66 -8.18
CA VAL A 173 -16.79 3.95 -7.00
C VAL A 173 -17.70 2.82 -6.49
N ASP A 174 -19.01 2.99 -6.55
CA ASP A 174 -20.00 1.96 -6.19
C ASP A 174 -20.01 0.80 -7.20
N ALA A 175 -19.90 1.10 -8.50
CA ALA A 175 -19.74 0.07 -9.52
C ALA A 175 -18.39 -0.66 -9.39
N ALA A 176 -17.32 0.05 -9.04
CA ALA A 176 -16.00 -0.51 -8.81
C ALA A 176 -15.99 -1.49 -7.63
N ALA A 177 -16.60 -1.12 -6.50
CA ALA A 177 -16.78 -2.01 -5.35
C ALA A 177 -17.51 -3.31 -5.75
N MET A 178 -18.65 -3.20 -6.45
CA MET A 178 -19.38 -4.38 -6.94
C MET A 178 -18.56 -5.23 -7.91
N GLN A 179 -17.80 -4.61 -8.82
CA GLN A 179 -16.99 -5.32 -9.81
C GLN A 179 -15.77 -6.00 -9.21
N LEU A 180 -15.17 -5.44 -8.14
CA LEU A 180 -14.08 -6.08 -7.41
C LEU A 180 -14.51 -7.45 -6.89
N ILE A 181 -15.74 -7.57 -6.38
CA ILE A 181 -16.28 -8.85 -5.91
C ILE A 181 -16.66 -9.75 -7.08
N LYS A 182 -17.34 -9.21 -8.09
CA LYS A 182 -17.94 -10.00 -9.18
C LYS A 182 -16.91 -10.50 -10.19
N SER A 183 -15.94 -9.68 -10.56
CA SER A 183 -14.98 -9.96 -11.63
C SER A 183 -13.65 -9.22 -11.40
N PRO A 184 -12.90 -9.57 -10.34
CA PRO A 184 -11.64 -8.89 -10.02
C PRO A 184 -10.58 -9.00 -11.13
N HIS A 185 -10.61 -10.08 -11.93
CA HIS A 185 -9.68 -10.29 -13.05
C HIS A 185 -9.82 -9.28 -14.18
N SER A 186 -10.92 -8.51 -14.20
CA SER A 186 -11.12 -7.43 -15.17
C SER A 186 -10.27 -6.18 -14.89
N PHE A 187 -9.67 -6.09 -13.70
CA PHE A 187 -8.81 -4.98 -13.30
C PHE A 187 -7.32 -5.32 -13.49
N ASP A 188 -6.52 -4.30 -13.77
CA ASP A 188 -5.06 -4.38 -13.81
C ASP A 188 -4.46 -3.30 -12.90
N VAL A 189 -4.57 -2.03 -13.29
CA VAL A 189 -4.25 -0.88 -12.42
C VAL A 189 -5.52 -0.09 -12.14
N ILE A 190 -5.77 0.21 -10.87
CA ILE A 190 -6.84 1.11 -10.44
C ILE A 190 -6.21 2.40 -9.91
N VAL A 191 -6.61 3.54 -10.45
CA VAL A 191 -6.20 4.85 -9.95
C VAL A 191 -7.40 5.59 -9.38
N THR A 192 -7.26 6.14 -8.17
CA THR A 192 -8.39 6.77 -7.47
C THR A 192 -7.95 7.77 -6.40
N THR A 193 -8.90 8.58 -5.93
CA THR A 193 -8.69 9.56 -4.85
C THR A 193 -8.51 8.89 -3.49
N ASN A 194 -7.92 9.61 -2.55
CA ASN A 194 -7.50 9.14 -1.23
C ASN A 194 -8.49 8.20 -0.50
N MET A 195 -9.68 8.69 -0.16
CA MET A 195 -10.67 7.90 0.59
C MET A 195 -11.18 6.67 -0.18
N PHE A 196 -11.41 6.81 -1.49
CA PHE A 196 -11.87 5.69 -2.31
C PHE A 196 -10.80 4.61 -2.44
N GLY A 197 -9.54 5.02 -2.58
CA GLY A 197 -8.40 4.11 -2.60
C GLY A 197 -8.25 3.35 -1.30
N ASP A 198 -8.46 4.01 -0.15
CA ASP A 198 -8.44 3.34 1.16
C ASP A 198 -9.48 2.23 1.22
N ILE A 199 -10.75 2.56 0.99
CA ILE A 199 -11.88 1.64 1.11
C ILE A 199 -11.74 0.47 0.12
N LEU A 200 -11.52 0.76 -1.17
CA LEU A 200 -11.54 -0.26 -2.21
C LEU A 200 -10.35 -1.22 -2.12
N SER A 201 -9.19 -0.76 -1.69
CA SER A 201 -8.03 -1.66 -1.58
C SER A 201 -8.08 -2.52 -0.33
N ASP A 202 -8.69 -2.04 0.76
CA ASP A 202 -9.00 -2.86 1.93
C ASP A 202 -10.05 -3.93 1.58
N GLU A 203 -11.11 -3.55 0.85
CA GLU A 203 -12.10 -4.49 0.30
C GLU A 203 -11.44 -5.55 -0.60
N ALA A 204 -10.57 -5.12 -1.51
CA ALA A 204 -9.87 -6.01 -2.43
C ALA A 204 -8.90 -6.96 -1.70
N SER A 205 -8.37 -6.61 -0.53
CA SER A 205 -7.51 -7.50 0.25
C SER A 205 -8.22 -8.81 0.66
N VAL A 206 -9.53 -8.76 0.88
CA VAL A 206 -10.34 -9.95 1.21
C VAL A 206 -10.33 -10.96 0.07
N LEU A 207 -10.20 -10.48 -1.18
CA LEU A 207 -10.16 -11.35 -2.36
C LEU A 207 -8.95 -12.30 -2.35
N ILE A 208 -7.86 -11.93 -1.67
CA ILE A 208 -6.57 -12.65 -1.68
C ILE A 208 -6.24 -13.38 -0.37
N GLY A 209 -7.17 -13.40 0.59
CA GLY A 209 -6.99 -14.01 1.91
C GLY A 209 -6.97 -13.02 3.08
N GLY A 210 -7.17 -11.72 2.83
CA GLY A 210 -7.35 -10.68 3.85
C GLY A 210 -6.17 -9.73 4.02
N LEU A 211 -6.33 -8.77 4.93
CA LEU A 211 -5.38 -7.68 5.18
C LEU A 211 -3.96 -8.15 5.57
N GLY A 212 -3.84 -9.34 6.19
CA GLY A 212 -2.56 -9.96 6.55
C GLY A 212 -1.66 -10.27 5.34
N MET A 213 -2.21 -10.27 4.13
CA MET A 213 -1.52 -10.56 2.87
C MET A 213 -1.13 -9.32 2.06
N ALA A 214 -1.68 -8.14 2.39
CA ALA A 214 -1.64 -6.98 1.51
C ALA A 214 -0.56 -5.97 1.97
N PRO A 215 0.59 -5.86 1.29
CA PRO A 215 1.63 -4.88 1.60
C PRO A 215 1.28 -3.51 1.00
N GLY A 216 1.87 -2.45 1.54
CA GLY A 216 1.71 -1.08 1.08
C GLY A 216 3.03 -0.33 0.92
N ALA A 217 3.04 0.62 0.01
CA ALA A 217 4.11 1.60 -0.13
C ALA A 217 3.52 3.00 -0.32
N ASN A 218 4.17 4.02 0.26
CA ASN A 218 3.85 5.42 0.10
C ASN A 218 5.05 6.06 -0.57
N ILE A 219 4.91 6.46 -1.83
CA ILE A 219 6.01 6.89 -2.69
C ILE A 219 5.92 8.39 -2.92
N GLY A 220 7.02 9.09 -2.69
CA GLY A 220 7.27 10.44 -3.19
C GLY A 220 8.40 10.42 -4.20
N ASP A 221 8.82 11.60 -4.67
CA ASP A 221 9.85 11.70 -5.72
C ASP A 221 11.24 11.30 -5.23
N THR A 222 11.55 11.55 -3.95
CA THR A 222 12.90 11.34 -3.37
C THR A 222 12.92 10.39 -2.17
N PHE A 223 11.74 10.03 -1.63
CA PHE A 223 11.61 9.22 -0.43
C PHE A 223 10.44 8.25 -0.56
N ALA A 224 10.51 7.14 0.18
CA ALA A 224 9.44 6.18 0.26
C ALA A 224 9.28 5.60 1.68
N LEU A 225 8.03 5.28 2.03
CA LEU A 225 7.67 4.61 3.27
C LEU A 225 6.88 3.33 2.98
N PHE A 226 7.35 2.22 3.53
CA PHE A 226 6.77 0.89 3.33
C PHE A 226 6.11 0.39 4.60
N GLU A 227 4.94 -0.23 4.46
CA GLU A 227 4.13 -0.67 5.59
C GLU A 227 3.21 -1.83 5.23
N PRO A 228 2.78 -2.66 6.19
CA PRO A 228 1.60 -3.48 5.99
C PRO A 228 0.35 -2.59 5.94
N ILE A 229 -0.68 -3.00 5.18
CA ILE A 229 -1.95 -2.27 5.12
C ILE A 229 -2.80 -2.49 6.39
N HIS A 230 -2.64 -3.65 7.05
CA HIS A 230 -3.41 -3.96 8.25
C HIS A 230 -3.07 -3.05 9.45
N GLY A 231 -4.01 -2.93 10.40
CA GLY A 231 -3.82 -2.23 11.68
C GLY A 231 -3.06 -3.05 12.74
N THR A 232 -3.08 -2.59 13.99
CA THR A 232 -2.31 -3.18 15.12
C THR A 232 -2.85 -4.51 15.64
N ALA A 233 -4.10 -4.86 15.31
CA ALA A 233 -4.76 -6.10 15.73
C ALA A 233 -4.63 -6.39 17.25
N PRO A 234 -5.14 -5.50 18.14
CA PRO A 234 -4.89 -5.56 19.57
C PRO A 234 -5.34 -6.88 20.23
N LEU A 235 -6.38 -7.53 19.68
CA LEU A 235 -6.90 -8.81 20.18
C LEU A 235 -5.91 -9.97 20.10
N ILE A 236 -4.91 -9.89 19.21
CA ILE A 236 -3.90 -10.95 19.00
C ILE A 236 -2.48 -10.50 19.36
N ALA A 237 -2.30 -9.26 19.83
CA ALA A 237 -1.02 -8.75 20.26
C ALA A 237 -0.42 -9.62 21.39
N GLY A 238 0.87 -9.93 21.28
CA GLY A 238 1.59 -10.77 22.24
C GLY A 238 1.29 -12.27 22.19
N LYS A 239 0.36 -12.72 21.34
CA LYS A 239 -0.01 -14.15 21.24
C LYS A 239 0.86 -14.96 20.27
N GLY A 240 1.68 -14.31 19.45
CA GLY A 240 2.55 -14.98 18.47
C GLY A 240 1.82 -15.56 17.25
N VAL A 241 0.54 -15.20 17.03
CA VAL A 241 -0.30 -15.76 15.95
C VAL A 241 -0.55 -14.81 14.78
N ALA A 242 0.02 -13.61 14.80
CA ALA A 242 -0.17 -12.63 13.73
C ALA A 242 0.50 -13.11 12.42
N ASN A 243 -0.14 -12.85 11.30
CA ASN A 243 0.41 -13.14 9.99
C ASN A 243 1.51 -12.12 9.61
N PRO A 244 2.78 -12.53 9.44
CA PRO A 244 3.86 -11.59 9.11
C PRO A 244 3.97 -11.29 7.61
N ILE A 245 3.17 -11.91 6.74
CA ILE A 245 3.36 -11.88 5.28
C ILE A 245 3.30 -10.46 4.73
N SER A 246 2.29 -9.67 5.07
CA SER A 246 2.17 -8.28 4.61
C SER A 246 3.41 -7.44 4.96
N MET A 247 3.96 -7.59 6.17
CA MET A 247 5.19 -6.89 6.58
C MET A 247 6.43 -7.39 5.82
N ILE A 248 6.54 -8.70 5.60
CA ILE A 248 7.63 -9.29 4.79
C ILE A 248 7.56 -8.78 3.36
N LEU A 249 6.37 -8.78 2.74
CA LEU A 249 6.17 -8.27 1.39
C LEU A 249 6.37 -6.75 1.31
N ALA A 250 6.05 -5.98 2.34
CA ALA A 250 6.39 -4.54 2.39
C ALA A 250 7.91 -4.32 2.34
N SER A 251 8.71 -5.17 2.99
CA SER A 251 10.18 -5.14 2.85
C SER A 251 10.65 -5.51 1.44
N SER A 252 9.91 -6.38 0.74
CA SER A 252 10.13 -6.69 -0.68
C SER A 252 9.88 -5.46 -1.56
N LEU A 253 8.78 -4.73 -1.31
CA LEU A 253 8.48 -3.47 -2.01
C LEU A 253 9.58 -2.43 -1.77
N MET A 254 10.08 -2.33 -0.54
CA MET A 254 11.19 -1.44 -0.17
C MET A 254 12.44 -1.74 -0.97
N LEU A 255 12.87 -3.01 -1.01
CA LEU A 255 14.06 -3.42 -1.75
C LEU A 255 13.88 -3.23 -3.26
N ASN A 256 12.68 -3.45 -3.80
CA ASN A 256 12.41 -3.16 -5.20
C ASN A 256 12.57 -1.66 -5.49
N TRP A 257 11.99 -0.80 -4.65
CA TRP A 257 12.10 0.64 -4.81
C TRP A 257 13.54 1.12 -4.68
N LEU A 258 14.29 0.67 -3.66
CA LEU A 258 15.72 0.99 -3.51
C LEU A 258 16.52 0.56 -4.75
N GLY A 259 16.26 -0.64 -5.26
CA GLY A 259 16.91 -1.17 -6.46
C GLY A 259 16.62 -0.34 -7.72
N GLN A 260 15.39 0.16 -7.87
CA GLN A 260 15.02 1.04 -8.98
C GLN A 260 15.62 2.44 -8.80
N THR A 261 15.44 3.05 -7.63
CA THR A 261 15.88 4.42 -7.32
C THR A 261 17.39 4.58 -7.39
N TYR A 262 18.15 3.61 -6.86
CA TYR A 262 19.62 3.66 -6.81
C TYR A 262 20.29 2.78 -7.86
N SER A 263 19.52 2.20 -8.80
CA SER A 263 20.04 1.28 -9.82
C SER A 263 20.85 0.12 -9.22
N ASP A 264 20.41 -0.40 -8.06
CA ASP A 264 21.07 -1.49 -7.32
C ASP A 264 20.45 -2.86 -7.69
N PRO A 265 21.15 -3.69 -8.48
CA PRO A 265 20.65 -4.99 -8.91
C PRO A 265 20.59 -6.02 -7.76
N ASP A 266 21.38 -5.86 -6.68
CA ASP A 266 21.29 -6.74 -5.52
C ASP A 266 19.99 -6.51 -4.76
N CYS A 267 19.55 -5.26 -4.61
CA CYS A 267 18.24 -4.93 -4.04
C CYS A 267 17.08 -5.50 -4.88
N LEU A 268 17.13 -5.38 -6.21
CA LEU A 268 16.13 -5.97 -7.10
C LEU A 268 16.04 -7.50 -6.96
N ARG A 269 17.21 -8.18 -6.94
CA ARG A 269 17.28 -9.63 -6.72
C ARG A 269 16.75 -10.04 -5.35
N ALA A 270 17.09 -9.27 -4.31
CA ALA A 270 16.65 -9.55 -2.95
C ALA A 270 15.12 -9.44 -2.82
N SER A 271 14.52 -8.41 -3.44
CA SER A 271 13.06 -8.29 -3.52
C SER A 271 12.41 -9.52 -4.16
N GLN A 272 12.83 -9.89 -5.37
CA GLN A 272 12.29 -11.06 -6.07
C GLN A 272 12.43 -12.37 -5.26
N ARG A 273 13.56 -12.52 -4.55
CA ARG A 273 13.81 -13.66 -3.66
C ARG A 273 12.84 -13.72 -2.49
N ILE A 274 12.54 -12.58 -1.85
CA ILE A 274 11.58 -12.51 -0.75
C ILE A 274 10.20 -12.93 -1.23
N GLU A 275 9.71 -12.35 -2.33
CA GLU A 275 8.39 -12.69 -2.88
C GLU A 275 8.30 -14.18 -3.28
N THR A 276 9.35 -14.70 -3.94
CA THR A 276 9.44 -16.12 -4.29
C THR A 276 9.45 -17.01 -3.07
N ALA A 277 10.15 -16.61 -2.00
CA ALA A 277 10.23 -17.37 -0.76
C ALA A 277 8.88 -17.42 -0.04
N VAL A 278 8.15 -16.30 0.04
CA VAL A 278 6.77 -16.27 0.57
C VAL A 278 5.87 -17.21 -0.23
N ASN A 279 5.92 -17.13 -1.57
CA ASN A 279 5.13 -18.00 -2.44
C ASN A 279 5.45 -19.49 -2.18
N LYS A 280 6.73 -19.88 -2.16
CA LYS A 280 7.16 -21.26 -1.88
C LYS A 280 6.75 -21.75 -0.50
N THR A 281 6.85 -20.91 0.53
CA THR A 281 6.40 -21.26 1.89
C THR A 281 4.90 -21.58 1.90
N LEU A 282 4.09 -20.73 1.26
CA LEU A 282 2.65 -20.95 1.15
C LEU A 282 2.31 -22.19 0.30
N GLN A 283 3.04 -22.44 -0.80
CA GLN A 283 2.88 -23.67 -1.62
C GLN A 283 3.09 -24.95 -0.81
N GLN A 284 3.93 -24.91 0.23
CA GLN A 284 4.19 -26.05 1.13
C GLN A 284 3.09 -26.25 2.18
N GLY A 285 2.05 -25.41 2.20
CA GLY A 285 0.97 -25.47 3.19
C GLY A 285 1.37 -24.95 4.57
N ILE A 286 2.48 -24.20 4.67
CA ILE A 286 2.90 -23.53 5.90
C ILE A 286 2.05 -22.26 6.02
N LEU A 287 0.98 -22.32 6.81
CA LEU A 287 -0.05 -21.28 6.90
C LEU A 287 -0.24 -20.82 8.35
N THR A 288 -0.42 -19.51 8.55
CA THR A 288 -0.82 -18.92 9.84
C THR A 288 -2.33 -19.08 10.07
N GLN A 289 -2.78 -18.78 11.30
CA GLN A 289 -4.17 -19.01 11.73
C GLN A 289 -5.22 -18.32 10.86
N ASP A 290 -4.98 -17.08 10.44
CA ASP A 290 -5.86 -16.32 9.55
C ASP A 290 -5.99 -16.91 8.14
N LEU A 291 -4.99 -17.69 7.72
CA LEU A 291 -4.99 -18.44 6.46
C LEU A 291 -5.50 -19.87 6.61
N GLY A 292 -5.94 -20.28 7.81
CA GLY A 292 -6.46 -21.62 8.09
C GLY A 292 -5.43 -22.65 8.54
N GLY A 293 -4.20 -22.25 8.87
CA GLY A 293 -3.19 -23.12 9.47
C GLY A 293 -3.01 -22.92 10.97
N ASP A 294 -1.90 -23.40 11.51
CA ASP A 294 -1.56 -23.36 12.95
C ASP A 294 -0.14 -22.84 13.23
N ILE A 295 0.57 -22.40 12.18
CA ILE A 295 1.95 -21.92 12.28
C ILE A 295 1.99 -20.57 13.01
N GLN A 296 2.93 -20.42 13.94
CA GLN A 296 3.16 -19.18 14.67
C GLN A 296 3.93 -18.16 13.81
N THR A 297 3.80 -16.87 14.15
CA THR A 297 4.44 -15.75 13.44
C THR A 297 5.94 -15.97 13.22
N GLN A 298 6.64 -16.40 14.27
CA GLN A 298 8.09 -16.59 14.23
C GLN A 298 8.48 -17.76 13.33
N ASP A 299 7.76 -18.88 13.44
CA ASP A 299 8.02 -20.09 12.64
C ASP A 299 7.77 -19.84 11.16
N PHE A 300 6.73 -19.08 10.82
CA PHE A 300 6.50 -18.63 9.46
C PHE A 300 7.67 -17.78 8.94
N GLY A 301 8.14 -16.82 9.75
CA GLY A 301 9.31 -16.00 9.41
C GLY A 301 10.57 -16.83 9.17
N VAL A 302 10.82 -17.85 10.01
CA VAL A 302 11.95 -18.79 9.83
C VAL A 302 11.78 -19.62 8.56
N ALA A 303 10.56 -20.07 8.24
CA ALA A 303 10.30 -20.81 7.02
C ALA A 303 10.62 -19.98 5.76
N VAL A 304 10.17 -18.72 5.72
CA VAL A 304 10.52 -17.79 4.62
C VAL A 304 12.03 -17.55 4.56
N ALA A 305 12.68 -17.26 5.68
CA ALA A 305 14.13 -17.07 5.72
C ALA A 305 14.90 -18.30 5.19
N THR A 306 14.43 -19.50 5.55
CA THR A 306 14.99 -20.76 5.06
C THR A 306 14.86 -20.88 3.53
N GLN A 307 13.72 -20.49 2.95
CA GLN A 307 13.52 -20.49 1.50
C GLN A 307 14.45 -19.49 0.79
N ILE A 308 14.66 -18.31 1.38
CA ILE A 308 15.59 -17.29 0.85
C ILE A 308 17.03 -17.84 0.81
N LEU A 309 17.47 -18.50 1.89
CA LEU A 309 18.82 -19.06 2.00
C LEU A 309 19.03 -20.25 1.05
N LYS A 310 18.04 -21.13 0.88
CA LYS A 310 18.09 -22.25 -0.07
C LYS A 310 18.23 -21.78 -1.53
N GLY A 311 17.62 -20.65 -1.87
CA GLY A 311 17.75 -20.05 -3.20
C GLY A 311 19.16 -19.51 -3.50
N GLY A 312 20.08 -19.45 -2.52
CA GLY A 312 21.45 -18.93 -2.64
C GLY A 312 22.43 -19.73 -3.50
N ASN A 313 22.08 -20.94 -3.94
CA ASN A 313 22.97 -21.88 -4.63
C ASN A 313 22.66 -22.03 -6.14
N ILE A 314 22.17 -20.99 -6.81
CA ILE A 314 21.98 -20.97 -8.27
C ILE A 314 22.68 -19.75 -8.85
#